data_AF-V4H8C2-F1
#
_entry.id   AF-V4H8C2-F1
#
_cell.length_a   1.000
_cell.length_b   1.000
_cell.length_c   1.000
_cell.angle_alpha   90.00
_cell.angle_beta   90.00
_cell.angle_gamma   90.00
#
_symmetry.space_group_name_H-M   'P 1'
#
loop_
_entity.id
_entity.type
_entity.pdbx_description
1 polymer ?
#
loop_
_entity_poly.entity_id
_entity_poly.type
_entity_poly.pdbx_seq_one_letter_code
_entity_poly.pdbx_strand_id
1 'polypeptide(L)'
;MENTIHFKVSSWKFVIAILGLCIFEYMCLSVLSTPFSELDSRTDRLHTIFAYLFFAPVSVFIGAFILTLLAFLLKPVKGLTISETGITDTSSPFSIGEIPFDNISSINSRTNITYGNKYGKARMNEVCINIRRRKIDNTWWANKGLLGRIVKRLHTYTIPTKVFSASHNEIVDAIEKSIINKNIKFTSMDFKHER
;
A
#
# COMPACT_ATOMS: atom_id res chain seq x y z
N MET A 1 -14.01 4.78 -28.81
CA MET A 1 -13.97 3.83 -27.68
C MET A 1 -12.71 4.14 -26.92
N GLU A 2 -12.81 4.68 -25.72
CA GLU A 2 -11.63 4.95 -24.88
C GLU A 2 -10.96 3.61 -24.55
N ASN A 3 -9.69 3.47 -24.91
CA ASN A 3 -8.92 2.27 -24.56
C ASN A 3 -8.58 2.31 -23.06
N THR A 4 -9.47 1.75 -22.24
CA THR A 4 -9.23 1.61 -20.80
C THR A 4 -8.76 0.19 -20.46
N ILE A 5 -7.60 0.07 -19.83
CA ILE A 5 -7.07 -1.20 -19.32
C ILE A 5 -7.28 -1.25 -17.81
N HIS A 6 -7.89 -2.33 -17.31
CA HIS A 6 -8.20 -2.47 -15.89
C HIS A 6 -7.58 -3.74 -15.29
N PHE A 7 -6.74 -3.56 -14.27
CA PHE A 7 -6.14 -4.62 -13.49
C PHE A 7 -6.85 -4.77 -12.14
N LYS A 8 -7.49 -5.93 -11.94
CA LYS A 8 -8.23 -6.23 -10.71
C LYS A 8 -7.30 -6.56 -9.55
N VAL A 9 -7.70 -6.14 -8.36
CA VAL A 9 -7.07 -6.60 -7.11
C VAL A 9 -7.48 -8.04 -6.80
N SER A 10 -6.55 -8.84 -6.30
CA SER A 10 -6.86 -10.18 -5.78
C SER A 10 -7.45 -10.07 -4.37
N SER A 11 -8.77 -10.14 -4.26
CA SER A 11 -9.49 -10.06 -2.97
C SER A 11 -9.02 -11.10 -1.96
N TRP A 12 -8.61 -12.30 -2.41
CA TRP A 12 -8.12 -13.37 -1.55
C TRP A 12 -6.87 -12.97 -0.75
N LYS A 13 -5.96 -12.20 -1.34
CA LYS A 13 -4.75 -11.71 -0.65
C LYS A 13 -5.11 -10.78 0.51
N PHE A 14 -6.14 -9.96 0.34
CA PHE A 14 -6.67 -9.09 1.40
C PHE A 14 -7.41 -9.88 2.47
N VAL A 15 -8.17 -10.92 2.11
CA VAL A 15 -8.83 -11.81 3.07
C VAL A 15 -7.81 -12.48 3.98
N ILE A 16 -6.71 -13.04 3.44
CA ILE A 16 -5.64 -13.64 4.25
C ILE A 16 -5.03 -12.60 5.21
N ALA A 17 -4.75 -11.39 4.73
CA ALA A 17 -4.19 -10.33 5.57
C ALA A 17 -5.14 -9.95 6.72
N ILE A 18 -6.44 -9.82 6.44
CA ILE A 18 -7.46 -9.52 7.46
C ILE A 18 -7.57 -10.66 8.47
N LEU A 19 -7.57 -11.92 8.02
CA LEU A 19 -7.59 -13.08 8.94
C LEU A 19 -6.38 -13.06 9.88
N GLY A 20 -5.18 -12.80 9.36
CA GLY A 20 -3.98 -12.66 10.18
C GLY A 20 -4.10 -11.53 11.21
N LEU A 21 -4.65 -10.38 10.81
CA LEU A 21 -4.90 -9.26 11.73
C LEU A 21 -5.95 -9.60 12.78
N CYS A 22 -7.03 -10.30 12.43
CA CYS A 22 -8.05 -10.74 13.39
C CYS A 22 -7.48 -11.73 14.42
N ILE A 23 -6.62 -12.65 14.00
CA ILE A 23 -5.93 -13.57 14.92
C ILE A 23 -5.03 -12.78 15.87
N PHE A 24 -4.27 -11.80 15.35
CA PHE A 24 -3.40 -10.96 16.17
C PHE A 24 -4.20 -10.10 17.15
N GLU A 25 -5.32 -9.52 16.70
CA GLU A 25 -6.25 -8.76 17.54
C GLU A 25 -6.84 -9.61 18.65
N TYR A 26 -7.25 -10.84 18.33
CA TYR A 26 -7.73 -11.81 19.31
C TYR A 26 -6.67 -12.08 20.40
N MET A 27 -5.39 -12.20 20.03
CA MET A 27 -4.31 -12.37 21.00
C MET A 27 -4.16 -11.13 21.91
N CYS A 28 -4.27 -9.92 21.34
CA CYS A 28 -4.24 -8.68 22.14
C CYS A 28 -5.39 -8.63 23.14
N LEU A 29 -6.62 -8.92 22.69
CA LEU A 29 -7.80 -8.95 23.55
C LEU A 29 -7.72 -10.06 24.61
N SER A 30 -7.09 -11.19 24.31
CA SER A 30 -6.86 -12.27 25.27
C SER A 30 -5.95 -11.81 26.41
N VAL A 31 -4.87 -11.08 26.09
CA VAL A 31 -3.98 -10.50 27.12
C VAL A 31 -4.71 -9.43 27.93
N LEU A 32 -5.47 -8.55 27.28
CA LEU A 32 -6.20 -7.47 27.94
C LEU A 32 -7.37 -7.95 28.81
N SER A 33 -7.96 -9.10 28.49
CA SER A 33 -9.06 -9.70 29.26
C SER A 33 -8.58 -10.62 30.39
N THR A 34 -7.28 -10.98 30.41
CA THR A 34 -6.72 -11.78 31.49
C THR A 34 -6.76 -10.98 32.81
N PRO A 35 -7.22 -11.55 33.93
CA PRO A 35 -7.26 -10.86 35.21
C PRO A 35 -5.87 -10.42 35.68
N PHE A 36 -5.78 -9.27 36.33
CA PHE A 36 -4.52 -8.71 36.82
C PHE A 36 -3.74 -9.70 37.71
N SER A 37 -4.45 -10.42 38.59
CA SER A 37 -3.84 -11.41 39.50
C SER A 37 -3.17 -12.58 38.77
N GLU A 38 -3.69 -12.99 37.62
CA GLU A 38 -3.12 -14.07 36.82
C GLU A 38 -1.89 -13.60 36.03
N LEU A 39 -1.91 -12.36 35.53
CA LEU A 39 -0.75 -11.75 34.88
C LEU A 39 0.39 -11.47 35.87
N ASP A 40 0.07 -10.93 37.05
CA ASP A 40 1.03 -10.60 38.11
C ASP A 40 1.70 -11.88 38.67
N SER A 41 0.99 -13.01 38.68
CA SER A 41 1.56 -14.30 39.06
C SER A 41 2.62 -14.84 38.08
N ARG A 42 2.66 -14.33 36.84
CA ARG A 42 3.51 -14.81 35.75
C ARG A 42 4.62 -13.84 35.34
N THR A 43 4.65 -12.63 35.89
CA THR A 43 5.59 -11.56 35.48
C THR A 43 5.99 -10.69 36.67
N ASP A 44 7.20 -10.09 36.66
CA ASP A 44 7.56 -9.15 37.73
C ASP A 44 6.58 -7.95 37.76
N ARG A 45 6.21 -7.48 38.95
CA ARG A 45 5.16 -6.49 39.25
C ARG A 45 5.02 -5.30 38.29
N LEU A 46 6.11 -4.82 37.68
CA LEU A 46 6.06 -3.70 36.73
C LEU A 46 5.56 -4.13 35.34
N HIS A 47 5.87 -5.35 34.90
CA HIS A 47 5.58 -5.84 33.55
C HIS A 47 4.08 -6.02 33.26
N THR A 48 3.26 -6.30 34.28
CA THR A 48 1.81 -6.47 34.10
C THR A 48 1.13 -5.18 33.65
N ILE A 49 1.41 -4.05 34.31
CA ILE A 49 0.83 -2.74 33.93
C ILE A 49 1.35 -2.30 32.56
N PHE A 50 2.64 -2.53 32.27
CA PHE A 50 3.21 -2.25 30.95
C PHE A 50 2.56 -3.06 29.83
N ALA A 51 2.14 -4.31 30.10
CA ALA A 51 1.42 -5.12 29.12
C ALA A 51 0.09 -4.46 28.75
N TYR A 52 -0.75 -4.06 29.71
CA TYR A 52 -2.01 -3.39 29.40
C TYR A 52 -1.81 -2.04 28.68
N LEU A 53 -0.84 -1.23 29.13
CA LEU A 53 -0.50 0.05 28.50
C LEU A 53 0.01 -0.10 27.06
N PHE A 54 0.65 -1.22 26.74
CA PHE A 54 1.12 -1.53 25.39
C PHE A 54 0.03 -2.13 24.51
N PHE A 55 -0.65 -3.17 25.00
CA PHE A 55 -1.63 -3.92 24.18
C PHE A 55 -2.92 -3.14 23.93
N ALA A 56 -3.35 -2.24 24.82
CA ALA A 56 -4.55 -1.44 24.62
C ALA A 56 -4.49 -0.53 23.38
N PRO A 57 -3.49 0.36 23.22
CA PRO A 57 -3.39 1.19 22.01
C PRO A 57 -3.10 0.36 20.75
N VAL A 58 -2.33 -0.73 20.88
CA VAL A 58 -2.05 -1.66 19.78
C VAL A 58 -3.34 -2.30 19.26
N SER A 59 -4.19 -2.81 20.15
CA SER A 59 -5.50 -3.38 19.82
C SER A 59 -6.42 -2.36 19.15
N VAL A 60 -6.55 -1.16 19.71
CA VAL A 60 -7.36 -0.09 19.10
C VAL A 60 -6.89 0.23 17.67
N PHE A 61 -5.57 0.33 17.47
CA PHE A 61 -5.01 0.61 16.15
C PHE A 61 -5.27 -0.53 15.16
N ILE A 62 -5.10 -1.79 15.57
CA ILE A 62 -5.33 -2.95 14.72
C ILE A 62 -6.81 -3.12 14.41
N GLY A 63 -7.70 -2.95 15.39
CA GLY A 63 -9.15 -2.94 15.18
C GLY A 63 -9.56 -1.90 14.12
N ALA A 64 -9.07 -0.67 14.23
CA ALA A 64 -9.33 0.37 13.22
C ALA A 64 -8.78 0.00 11.83
N PHE A 65 -7.61 -0.64 11.79
CA PHE A 65 -6.99 -1.11 10.55
C PHE A 65 -7.79 -2.24 9.89
N ILE A 66 -8.27 -3.21 10.67
CA ILE A 66 -9.16 -4.29 10.19
C ILE A 66 -10.43 -3.69 9.58
N LEU A 67 -11.09 -2.77 10.28
CA LEU A 67 -12.30 -2.11 9.78
C LEU A 67 -12.05 -1.37 8.46
N THR A 68 -10.91 -0.68 8.35
CA THR A 68 -10.53 0.02 7.12
C THR A 68 -10.34 -0.95 5.95
N LEU A 69 -9.70 -2.10 6.18
CA LEU A 69 -9.51 -3.14 5.15
C LEU A 69 -10.81 -3.86 4.78
N LEU A 70 -11.71 -4.11 5.74
CA LEU A 70 -13.04 -4.67 5.49
C LEU A 70 -13.89 -3.71 4.66
N ALA A 71 -13.94 -2.43 5.02
CA ALA A 71 -14.65 -1.41 4.24
C ALA A 71 -14.09 -1.32 2.82
N PHE A 72 -12.76 -1.44 2.65
CA PHE A 72 -12.14 -1.51 1.34
C PHE A 72 -12.56 -2.77 0.56
N LEU A 73 -12.60 -3.94 1.20
CA LEU A 73 -13.04 -5.19 0.56
C LEU A 73 -14.48 -5.12 0.02
N LEU A 74 -15.34 -4.29 0.61
CA LEU A 74 -16.72 -4.12 0.15
C LEU A 74 -16.86 -3.15 -1.03
N LYS A 75 -15.81 -2.41 -1.41
CA LYS A 75 -15.89 -1.47 -2.55
C LYS A 75 -16.13 -2.22 -3.88
N PRO A 76 -17.01 -1.74 -4.76
CA PRO A 76 -17.33 -2.41 -6.01
C PRO A 76 -16.18 -2.31 -7.04
N VAL A 77 -15.46 -1.19 -7.04
CA VAL A 77 -14.36 -0.93 -7.98
C VAL A 77 -13.05 -0.86 -7.21
N LYS A 78 -12.16 -1.82 -7.47
CA LYS A 78 -10.82 -1.92 -6.87
C LYS A 78 -9.83 -2.43 -7.89
N GLY A 79 -8.80 -1.64 -8.15
CA GLY A 79 -7.82 -1.99 -9.15
C GLY A 79 -6.95 -0.84 -9.57
N LEU A 80 -6.16 -1.11 -10.60
CA LEU A 80 -5.40 -0.13 -11.32
C LEU A 80 -6.07 0.04 -12.69
N THR A 81 -6.46 1.26 -13.02
CA THR A 81 -7.06 1.57 -14.32
C THR A 81 -6.12 2.50 -15.07
N ILE A 82 -5.77 2.13 -16.29
CA ILE A 82 -4.99 2.95 -17.22
C ILE A 82 -5.97 3.43 -18.28
N SER A 83 -6.12 4.74 -18.37
CA SER A 83 -6.97 5.43 -19.32
C SER A 83 -6.13 6.27 -20.26
N GLU A 84 -6.76 6.99 -21.20
CA GLU A 84 -6.05 7.90 -22.09
C GLU A 84 -5.50 9.14 -21.37
N THR A 85 -6.18 9.58 -20.30
CA THR A 85 -5.85 10.81 -19.54
C THR A 85 -4.86 10.56 -18.41
N GLY A 86 -4.85 9.35 -17.83
CA GLY A 86 -3.97 9.04 -16.71
C GLY A 86 -4.11 7.63 -16.14
N ILE A 87 -3.46 7.46 -14.99
CA ILE A 87 -3.46 6.23 -14.20
C ILE A 87 -4.30 6.45 -12.95
N THR A 88 -5.30 5.61 -12.73
CA THR A 88 -6.16 5.64 -11.54
C THR A 88 -5.88 4.43 -10.66
N ASP A 89 -5.37 4.68 -9.47
CA ASP A 89 -5.14 3.64 -8.46
C ASP A 89 -6.27 3.65 -7.41
N THR A 90 -6.93 2.50 -7.29
CA THR A 90 -7.94 2.19 -6.27
C THR A 90 -7.63 0.85 -5.60
N SER A 91 -6.37 0.42 -5.63
CA SER A 91 -5.94 -0.91 -5.20
C SER A 91 -5.76 -1.07 -3.68
N SER A 92 -5.80 0.04 -2.94
CA SER A 92 -5.68 0.08 -1.48
C SER A 92 -6.58 1.16 -0.86
N PRO A 93 -6.93 1.07 0.43
CA PRO A 93 -7.64 2.14 1.14
C PRO A 93 -6.84 3.45 1.19
N PHE A 94 -5.53 3.39 0.94
CA PHE A 94 -4.61 4.53 0.95
C PHE A 94 -4.21 4.97 -0.46
N SER A 95 -4.98 4.58 -1.48
CA SER A 95 -4.67 4.96 -2.85
C SER A 95 -4.94 6.44 -3.09
N ILE A 96 -4.10 7.08 -3.90
CA ILE A 96 -4.24 8.52 -4.20
C ILE A 96 -5.34 8.81 -5.25
N GLY A 97 -5.87 7.77 -5.89
CA GLY A 97 -6.86 7.86 -6.96
C GLY A 97 -6.22 8.13 -8.32
N GLU A 98 -6.90 8.92 -9.14
CA GLU A 98 -6.42 9.33 -10.46
C GLU A 98 -5.17 10.20 -10.37
N ILE A 99 -4.20 9.94 -11.26
CA ILE A 99 -2.97 10.68 -11.54
C ILE A 99 -2.92 10.94 -13.06
N PRO A 100 -3.16 12.18 -13.50
CA PRO A 100 -3.08 12.55 -14.91
C PRO A 100 -1.66 12.38 -15.46
N PHE A 101 -1.53 11.96 -16.72
CA PHE A 101 -0.22 11.81 -17.35
C PHE A 101 0.57 13.12 -17.40
N ASP A 102 -0.11 14.26 -17.54
CA ASP A 102 0.53 15.57 -17.53
C ASP A 102 1.29 15.87 -16.25
N ASN A 103 0.93 15.21 -15.14
CA ASN A 103 1.55 15.39 -13.83
C ASN A 103 2.69 14.40 -13.59
N ILE A 104 2.90 13.44 -14.48
CA ILE A 104 3.92 12.39 -14.35
C ILE A 104 5.21 12.86 -15.03
N SER A 105 6.34 12.77 -14.32
CA SER A 105 7.67 13.06 -14.88
C SER A 105 8.32 11.82 -15.46
N SER A 106 8.25 10.71 -14.72
CA SER A 106 8.83 9.44 -15.11
C SER A 106 8.15 8.30 -14.37
N ILE A 107 8.21 7.11 -14.94
CA ILE A 107 7.72 5.89 -14.31
C ILE A 107 8.88 4.90 -14.26
N ASN A 108 9.16 4.40 -13.06
CA ASN A 108 10.19 3.40 -12.83
C ASN A 108 9.51 2.08 -12.47
N SER A 109 9.71 1.05 -13.27
CA SER A 109 9.43 -0.33 -12.85
C SER A 109 10.61 -0.85 -12.02
N ARG A 110 10.31 -1.49 -10.88
CA ARG A 110 11.33 -2.07 -10.01
C ARG A 110 10.94 -3.49 -9.63
N THR A 111 11.84 -4.42 -9.90
CA THR A 111 11.68 -5.84 -9.54
C THR A 111 12.66 -6.23 -8.45
N ASN A 112 12.29 -7.27 -7.67
CA ASN A 112 13.14 -7.88 -6.63
C ASN A 112 13.59 -6.94 -5.49
N ILE A 113 12.84 -5.87 -5.21
CA ILE A 113 13.15 -5.00 -4.08
C ILE A 113 13.01 -5.79 -2.80
N THR A 114 14.04 -5.73 -1.96
CA THR A 114 14.04 -6.39 -0.66
C THR A 114 13.64 -5.39 0.42
N TYR A 115 12.49 -5.64 1.05
CA TYR A 115 12.04 -4.95 2.25
C TYR A 115 12.32 -5.79 3.48
N GLY A 116 12.55 -5.14 4.62
CA GLY A 116 12.71 -5.79 5.91
C GLY A 116 14.12 -5.64 6.48
N ASN A 117 14.39 -6.38 7.54
CA ASN A 117 15.61 -6.27 8.33
C ASN A 117 16.34 -7.64 8.38
N LYS A 118 17.33 -7.76 9.27
CA LYS A 118 18.12 -9.00 9.43
C LYS A 118 17.26 -10.24 9.72
N TYR A 119 16.07 -10.07 10.29
CA TYR A 119 15.21 -11.17 10.78
C TYR A 119 14.11 -11.58 9.78
N GLY A 120 13.91 -10.81 8.71
CA GLY A 120 12.91 -11.13 7.71
C GLY A 120 13.06 -10.23 6.50
N LYS A 121 13.21 -10.84 5.32
CA LYS A 121 13.35 -10.16 4.05
C LYS A 121 12.20 -10.56 3.14
N ALA A 122 11.38 -9.60 2.74
CA ALA A 122 10.32 -9.77 1.77
C ALA A 122 10.72 -9.16 0.43
N ARG A 123 10.66 -9.94 -0.64
CA ARG A 123 10.84 -9.41 -2.00
C ARG A 123 9.53 -8.83 -2.51
N MET A 124 9.58 -7.68 -3.16
CA MET A 124 8.42 -7.04 -3.77
C MET A 124 8.77 -6.45 -5.13
N ASN A 125 7.78 -6.47 -6.02
CA ASN A 125 7.84 -5.76 -7.29
C ASN A 125 6.88 -4.57 -7.19
N GLU A 126 7.29 -3.44 -7.74
CA GLU A 126 6.54 -2.20 -7.65
C GLU A 126 6.71 -1.35 -8.89
N VAL A 127 5.76 -0.46 -9.11
CA VAL A 127 5.85 0.62 -10.09
C VAL A 127 5.88 1.93 -9.31
N CYS A 128 6.94 2.72 -9.52
CA CYS A 128 7.09 4.04 -8.93
C CYS A 128 6.77 5.11 -9.98
N ILE A 129 5.72 5.86 -9.73
CA ILE A 129 5.31 7.00 -10.54
C ILE A 129 5.94 8.25 -9.93
N ASN A 130 6.92 8.83 -10.62
CA ASN A 130 7.51 10.10 -10.22
C ASN A 130 6.70 11.25 -10.78
N ILE A 131 6.53 12.26 -9.95
CA ILE A 131 5.62 13.36 -10.17
C ILE A 131 6.41 14.64 -10.51
N ARG A 132 5.89 15.41 -11.48
CA ARG A 132 6.45 16.71 -11.85
C ARG A 132 6.34 17.72 -10.71
N ARG A 133 7.37 18.55 -10.56
CA ARG A 133 7.45 19.59 -9.54
C ARG A 133 7.02 20.96 -10.09
N ARG A 134 5.79 21.08 -10.63
CA ARG A 134 5.30 22.38 -11.14
C ARG A 134 4.41 23.08 -10.11
N LYS A 135 4.41 24.41 -10.12
CA LYS A 135 3.55 25.22 -9.24
C LYS A 135 2.06 24.92 -9.44
N ILE A 136 1.64 24.64 -10.68
CA ILE A 136 0.24 24.32 -11.02
C ILE A 136 -0.20 22.94 -10.50
N ASP A 137 0.73 21.99 -10.33
CA ASP A 137 0.41 20.66 -9.82
C ASP A 137 0.23 20.68 -8.29
N ASN A 138 0.79 21.68 -7.60
CA ASN A 138 0.76 21.78 -6.13
C ASN A 138 -0.65 21.92 -5.55
N THR A 139 -1.56 22.60 -6.26
CA THR A 139 -2.96 22.77 -5.85
C THR A 139 -3.70 21.44 -5.96
N TRP A 140 -3.45 20.70 -7.04
CA TRP A 140 -4.01 19.37 -7.25
C TRP A 140 -3.56 18.39 -6.15
N TRP A 141 -2.28 18.38 -5.76
CA TRP A 141 -1.79 17.53 -4.66
C TRP A 141 -2.36 17.92 -3.29
N ALA A 142 -2.59 19.21 -3.04
CA ALA A 142 -3.20 19.66 -1.80
C ALA A 142 -4.64 19.11 -1.65
N ASN A 143 -5.37 19.01 -2.76
CA ASN A 143 -6.73 18.50 -2.81
C ASN A 143 -6.82 16.97 -2.57
N LYS A 144 -5.71 16.23 -2.69
CA LYS A 144 -5.62 14.79 -2.41
C LYS A 144 -5.40 14.46 -0.92
N GLY A 145 -5.50 15.45 -0.02
CA GLY A 145 -5.46 15.24 1.42
C GLY A 145 -4.09 14.80 1.96
N LEU A 146 -4.08 14.01 3.04
CA LEU A 146 -2.85 13.59 3.73
C LEU A 146 -1.91 12.77 2.82
N LEU A 147 -2.48 11.86 2.02
CA LEU A 147 -1.73 11.06 1.05
C LEU A 147 -1.16 11.93 -0.07
N GLY A 148 -1.95 12.91 -0.54
CA GLY A 148 -1.48 13.97 -1.43
C GLY A 148 -0.27 14.73 -0.89
N ARG A 149 -0.26 15.05 0.41
CA ARG A 149 0.86 15.73 1.08
C ARG A 149 2.10 14.84 1.18
N ILE A 150 1.95 13.55 1.48
CA ILE A 150 3.06 12.59 1.54
C ILE A 150 3.71 12.44 0.16
N VAL A 151 2.89 12.21 -0.87
CA VAL A 151 3.37 12.09 -2.25
C VAL A 151 3.97 13.40 -2.75
N LYS A 152 3.40 14.56 -2.38
CA LYS A 152 4.00 15.86 -2.68
C LYS A 152 5.40 16.00 -2.07
N ARG A 153 5.64 15.50 -0.85
CA ARG A 153 6.95 15.62 -0.19
C ARG A 153 8.01 14.73 -0.85
N LEU A 154 7.63 13.50 -1.21
CA LEU A 154 8.54 12.52 -1.81
C LEU A 154 8.64 12.65 -3.33
N HIS A 155 7.65 13.29 -3.96
CA HIS A 155 7.45 13.37 -5.40
C HIS A 155 7.38 12.02 -6.12
N THR A 156 7.04 10.97 -5.38
CA THR A 156 6.94 9.60 -5.88
C THR A 156 5.72 8.94 -5.26
N TYR A 157 4.93 8.29 -6.10
CA TYR A 157 3.85 7.41 -5.71
C TYR A 157 4.20 5.97 -6.08
N THR A 158 4.07 5.04 -5.14
CA THR A 158 4.49 3.66 -5.32
C THR A 158 3.30 2.73 -5.33
N ILE A 159 3.20 1.91 -6.37
CA ILE A 159 2.15 0.92 -6.57
C ILE A 159 2.78 -0.48 -6.44
N PRO A 160 2.54 -1.22 -5.34
CA PRO A 160 3.02 -2.59 -5.20
C PRO A 160 2.23 -3.51 -6.13
N THR A 161 2.87 -4.14 -7.12
CA THR A 161 2.13 -4.90 -8.14
C THR A 161 1.68 -6.27 -7.65
N LYS A 162 2.19 -6.75 -6.51
CA LYS A 162 1.81 -8.05 -5.94
C LYS A 162 0.36 -8.13 -5.50
N VAL A 163 -0.35 -7.02 -5.32
CA VAL A 163 -1.76 -7.01 -4.89
C VAL A 163 -2.73 -7.38 -6.02
N PHE A 164 -2.31 -7.22 -7.27
CA PHE A 164 -3.16 -7.48 -8.43
C PHE A 164 -3.24 -8.98 -8.77
N SER A 165 -4.24 -9.34 -9.57
CA SER A 165 -4.36 -10.66 -10.19
C SER A 165 -3.41 -10.83 -11.38
N ALA A 166 -3.16 -9.75 -12.12
CA ALA A 166 -2.22 -9.72 -13.23
C ALA A 166 -0.76 -9.79 -12.74
N SER A 167 0.11 -10.30 -13.59
CA SER A 167 1.54 -10.33 -13.33
C SER A 167 2.14 -8.92 -13.38
N HIS A 168 3.30 -8.76 -12.76
CA HIS A 168 4.04 -7.49 -12.80
C HIS A 168 4.36 -7.07 -14.25
N ASN A 169 4.79 -8.01 -15.08
CA ASN A 169 5.18 -7.73 -16.46
C ASN A 169 3.97 -7.28 -17.29
N GLU A 170 2.80 -7.91 -17.13
CA GLU A 170 1.57 -7.48 -17.81
C GLU A 170 1.18 -6.04 -17.47
N ILE A 171 1.32 -5.65 -16.20
CA ILE A 171 1.04 -4.28 -15.74
C ILE A 171 2.05 -3.30 -16.35
N VAL A 172 3.34 -3.66 -16.32
CA VAL A 172 4.42 -2.84 -16.88
C VAL A 172 4.24 -2.63 -18.38
N ASP A 173 3.99 -3.70 -19.13
CA ASP A 173 3.80 -3.64 -20.58
C ASP A 173 2.61 -2.76 -20.96
N ALA A 174 1.51 -2.83 -20.20
CA ALA A 174 0.35 -1.97 -20.42
C ALA A 174 0.65 -0.50 -20.12
N ILE A 175 1.39 -0.21 -19.05
CA ILE A 175 1.82 1.15 -18.72
C ILE A 175 2.73 1.68 -19.82
N GLU A 176 3.74 0.92 -20.22
CA GLU A 176 4.69 1.31 -21.27
C GLU A 176 3.98 1.61 -22.59
N LYS A 177 3.04 0.76 -23.02
CA LYS A 177 2.21 1.01 -24.21
C LYS A 177 1.35 2.26 -24.08
N SER A 178 0.79 2.53 -22.91
CA SER A 178 -0.10 3.69 -22.68
C SER A 178 0.62 5.04 -22.67
N ILE A 179 1.94 5.04 -22.47
CA ILE A 179 2.76 6.26 -22.46
C ILE A 179 3.53 6.48 -23.76
N ILE A 180 3.39 5.60 -24.76
CA ILE A 180 3.94 5.82 -26.09
C ILE A 180 3.37 7.15 -26.63
N ASN A 181 4.25 8.05 -27.06
CA ASN A 181 3.96 9.43 -27.48
C ASN A 181 3.60 10.43 -26.36
N LYS A 182 3.72 10.04 -25.09
CA LYS A 182 3.67 10.98 -23.96
C LYS A 182 5.09 11.37 -23.57
N ASN A 183 5.28 12.61 -23.12
CA ASN A 183 6.57 13.08 -22.61
C ASN A 183 6.83 12.58 -21.18
N ILE A 184 6.94 11.25 -21.03
CA ILE A 184 7.14 10.54 -19.78
C ILE A 184 8.27 9.53 -20.00
N LYS A 185 9.34 9.63 -19.20
CA LYS A 185 10.43 8.65 -19.26
C LYS A 185 10.03 7.36 -18.55
N PHE A 186 10.16 6.22 -19.21
CA PHE A 186 10.04 4.91 -18.60
C PHE A 186 11.42 4.33 -18.29
N THR A 187 11.58 3.64 -17.17
CA THR A 187 12.82 2.93 -16.83
C THR A 187 12.50 1.66 -16.06
N SER A 188 13.14 0.56 -16.39
CA SER A 188 13.02 -0.71 -15.66
C SER A 188 14.31 -1.02 -14.93
N MET A 189 14.22 -1.38 -13.64
CA MET A 189 15.35 -1.71 -12.78
C MET A 189 15.10 -3.05 -12.09
N ASP A 190 16.07 -3.96 -12.20
CA ASP A 190 16.06 -5.24 -11.48
C ASP A 190 17.10 -5.24 -10.37
N PHE A 191 16.63 -5.26 -9.13
CA PHE A 191 17.50 -5.32 -7.95
C PHE A 191 17.91 -6.77 -7.71
N LYS A 192 18.70 -7.33 -8.62
CA LYS A 192 19.38 -8.62 -8.39
C LYS A 192 20.40 -8.46 -7.26
N HIS A 193 20.54 -9.53 -6.49
CA HIS A 193 21.52 -9.61 -5.40
C HIS A 193 22.94 -9.40 -5.96
N GLU A 194 23.60 -8.31 -5.57
CA GLU A 194 25.03 -8.37 -5.32
C GLU A 194 25.21 -9.39 -4.18
N ARG A 195 25.93 -10.47 -4.48
CA ARG A 195 26.22 -11.57 -3.55
C ARG A 195 27.11 -11.09 -2.41
#